data_AF-A0A2T4MZU5-F1
#
_entry.id   AF-A0A2T4MZU5-F1
#
_cell.length_a   1.000
_cell.length_b   1.000
_cell.length_c   1.000
_cell.angle_alpha   90.00
_cell.angle_beta   90.00
_cell.angle_gamma   90.00
#
_symmetry.space_group_name_H-M   'P 1'
#
loop_
_entity.id
_entity.type
_entity.pdbx_description
1 polymer ?
#
loop_
_entity_poly.entity_id
_entity_poly.type
_entity_poly.pdbx_seq_one_letter_code
_entity_poly.pdbx_strand_id
1 'polypeptide(L)'
;MAKTNLGLLAIHNIRESGVRYTHKLGGIPCPSMAVVRNDTGMSSFGEITLLANPALINPRKVAVFDSDVNSSRVPSSFFKVDNKGLGKKIKELLISYPEFDDASLENQIINDFKNKNFRDIANSIGTSTYLLALSFAKEVGYSPRVPMKTKEPAVDLLNNRRIRGWFGKNHNLEFNSDNKNISQLCELINEEIKNIVDDEVKWSEKRLRRKNINNEQVIINELQELSRERTSELKRKYISNNGDRIHPSPHFFMLMKNECEKIKSGKNKVIDHSKLYSYIERVISKNKEKYISWIEANFSHVIHGEYFRAERKNGEGYTIKEHNLQNLVKEMSVGARDSEGFNYGAGNIRSLISKQFRTYDQIEGCINKITDQDSFDKEKDRLNNRVIETAEFFKDHLIYKRSMFEVIDIFCEATKDYIKKGERGWLEYYNKSSLEHINTVDQMINEIRSAPTTYFEAKFKSAVPLSSFEVAIVPTDISKDVLKILVDNGLKITKYEKHNENDRIAAINCHQDLMFGLNGQTEIPERVYTGRSRKKNVESELSI
;
A
#
# COMPACT_ATOMS: atom_id res chain seq x y z
N MET A 1 -23.54 -24.97 -31.02
CA MET A 1 -22.55 -24.40 -30.08
C MET A 1 -21.28 -25.21 -30.24
N ALA A 2 -20.21 -24.61 -30.77
CA ALA A 2 -18.94 -25.31 -30.89
C ALA A 2 -18.43 -25.62 -29.46
N LYS A 3 -18.09 -26.88 -29.18
CA LYS A 3 -17.36 -27.23 -27.95
C LYS A 3 -16.07 -26.40 -27.95
N THR A 4 -15.94 -25.47 -27.03
CA THR A 4 -14.70 -24.76 -26.79
C THR A 4 -13.65 -25.82 -26.42
N ASN A 5 -12.60 -25.95 -27.23
CA ASN A 5 -11.46 -26.78 -26.89
C ASN A 5 -10.74 -26.09 -25.72
N LEU A 6 -11.03 -26.55 -24.50
CA LEU A 6 -10.36 -26.10 -23.31
C LEU A 6 -8.91 -26.55 -23.36
N GLY A 7 -8.00 -25.61 -23.18
CA GLY A 7 -6.56 -25.83 -23.14
C GLY A 7 -5.93 -25.03 -22.02
N LEU A 8 -4.75 -25.47 -21.59
CA LEU A 8 -3.96 -24.83 -20.55
C LEU A 8 -2.76 -24.11 -21.16
N LEU A 9 -2.42 -22.95 -20.59
CA LEU A 9 -1.22 -22.17 -20.95
C LEU A 9 -0.40 -21.85 -19.71
N ALA A 10 0.92 -21.86 -19.86
CA ALA A 10 1.86 -21.40 -18.83
C ALA A 10 2.22 -19.93 -19.07
N ILE A 11 1.83 -19.05 -18.15
CA ILE A 11 1.95 -17.61 -18.31
C ILE A 11 2.63 -16.95 -17.11
N HIS A 12 3.24 -15.78 -17.33
CA HIS A 12 3.68 -14.88 -16.28
C HIS A 12 3.27 -13.45 -16.62
N ASN A 13 2.41 -12.86 -15.80
CA ASN A 13 2.03 -11.46 -15.97
C ASN A 13 3.05 -10.56 -15.30
N ILE A 14 3.44 -9.50 -16.01
CA ILE A 14 4.45 -8.54 -15.56
C ILE A 14 4.05 -7.13 -15.99
N ARG A 15 4.47 -6.13 -15.22
CA ARG A 15 4.33 -4.71 -15.60
C ARG A 15 5.52 -4.27 -16.44
N GLU A 16 5.36 -3.18 -17.17
CA GLU A 16 6.46 -2.48 -17.84
C GLU A 16 7.68 -2.21 -16.94
N SER A 17 7.44 -1.78 -15.70
CA SER A 17 8.52 -1.57 -14.71
C SER A 17 9.19 -2.88 -14.32
N GLY A 18 8.44 -3.99 -14.30
CA GLY A 18 8.95 -5.33 -14.03
C GLY A 18 9.85 -5.84 -15.15
N VAL A 19 9.53 -5.55 -16.42
CA VAL A 19 10.40 -5.90 -17.56
C VAL A 19 11.75 -5.21 -17.48
N ARG A 20 11.75 -3.89 -17.22
CA ARG A 20 13.01 -3.12 -17.02
C ARG A 20 13.83 -3.65 -15.85
N TYR A 21 13.16 -3.91 -14.73
CA TYR A 21 13.77 -4.47 -13.53
C TYR A 21 14.41 -5.84 -13.81
N THR A 22 13.67 -6.72 -14.49
CA THR A 22 14.13 -8.06 -14.90
C THR A 22 15.35 -7.96 -15.83
N HIS A 23 15.30 -7.05 -16.80
CA HIS A 23 16.42 -6.80 -17.70
C HIS A 23 17.67 -6.32 -16.94
N LYS A 24 17.50 -5.41 -15.98
CA LYS A 24 18.59 -4.92 -15.11
C LYS A 24 19.21 -6.05 -14.27
N LEU A 25 18.39 -6.94 -13.71
CA LEU A 25 18.87 -8.07 -12.91
C LEU A 25 19.46 -9.23 -13.73
N GLY A 26 19.10 -9.33 -15.02
CA GLY A 26 19.46 -10.46 -15.88
C GLY A 26 18.50 -11.66 -15.77
N GLY A 27 17.34 -11.50 -15.13
CA GLY A 27 16.34 -12.54 -14.99
C GLY A 27 15.31 -12.26 -13.89
N ILE A 28 14.20 -12.98 -13.92
CA ILE A 28 13.14 -12.89 -12.92
C ILE A 28 13.55 -13.80 -11.75
N PRO A 29 13.73 -13.31 -10.52
CA PRO A 29 14.10 -14.14 -9.38
C PRO A 29 12.92 -14.98 -8.90
N CYS A 30 13.06 -16.31 -8.91
CA CYS A 30 12.10 -17.28 -8.37
C CYS A 30 10.62 -16.97 -8.73
N PRO A 31 10.29 -16.76 -10.02
CA PRO A 31 8.95 -16.35 -10.42
C PRO A 31 7.89 -17.37 -10.05
N SER A 32 6.68 -16.85 -9.88
CA SER A 32 5.45 -17.64 -9.93
C SER A 32 4.85 -17.53 -11.32
N MET A 33 4.64 -18.67 -11.95
CA MET A 33 3.96 -18.77 -13.23
C MET A 33 2.56 -19.32 -13.01
N ALA A 34 1.58 -18.74 -13.70
CA ALA A 34 0.21 -19.21 -13.67
C ALA A 34 -0.01 -20.21 -14.80
N VAL A 35 -0.65 -21.34 -14.49
CA VAL A 35 -1.27 -22.21 -15.49
C VAL A 35 -2.74 -21.82 -15.54
N VAL A 36 -3.17 -21.30 -16.68
CA VAL A 36 -4.52 -20.74 -16.87
C VAL A 36 -5.28 -21.53 -17.92
N ARG A 37 -6.60 -21.45 -17.85
CA ARG A 37 -7.48 -21.94 -18.92
C ARG A 37 -7.61 -20.87 -20.00
N ASN A 38 -7.62 -21.31 -21.26
CA ASN A 38 -7.59 -20.44 -22.44
C ASN A 38 -8.83 -19.54 -22.64
N ASP A 39 -9.94 -19.84 -21.97
CA ASP A 39 -11.19 -19.06 -22.01
C ASP A 39 -11.32 -18.07 -20.85
N THR A 40 -10.68 -18.31 -19.70
CA THR A 40 -10.72 -17.41 -18.53
C THR A 40 -9.58 -16.41 -18.53
N GLY A 41 -8.42 -16.78 -19.10
CA GLY A 41 -7.21 -15.97 -19.02
C GLY A 41 -6.82 -15.63 -17.58
N MET A 42 -6.06 -14.55 -17.40
CA MET A 42 -5.75 -13.94 -16.11
C MET A 42 -5.18 -12.54 -16.32
N SER A 43 -5.79 -11.52 -15.70
CA SER A 43 -5.42 -10.10 -15.90
C SER A 43 -4.61 -9.50 -14.74
N SER A 44 -4.60 -10.16 -13.58
CA SER A 44 -3.88 -9.74 -12.39
C SER A 44 -2.36 -9.68 -12.62
N PHE A 45 -1.66 -8.91 -11.78
CA PHE A 45 -0.19 -8.79 -11.70
C PHE A 45 0.55 -8.09 -12.85
N GLY A 46 -0.14 -7.66 -13.91
CA GLY A 46 0.46 -6.77 -14.91
C GLY A 46 -0.22 -6.79 -16.27
N GLU A 47 0.06 -5.76 -17.05
CA GLU A 47 -0.46 -5.54 -18.40
C GLU A 47 0.27 -6.34 -19.49
N ILE A 48 1.43 -6.92 -19.20
CA ILE A 48 2.16 -7.78 -20.16
C ILE A 48 1.98 -9.24 -19.75
N THR A 49 1.58 -10.11 -20.67
CA THR A 49 1.57 -11.57 -20.44
C THR A 49 2.73 -12.20 -21.19
N LEU A 50 3.65 -12.84 -20.46
CA LEU A 50 4.70 -13.65 -21.04
C LEU A 50 4.20 -15.09 -21.15
N LEU A 51 4.13 -15.65 -22.36
CA LEU A 51 3.78 -17.04 -22.63
C LEU A 51 5.04 -17.89 -22.71
N ALA A 52 5.07 -19.01 -21.99
CA ALA A 52 6.17 -19.96 -22.04
C ALA A 52 5.75 -21.28 -22.71
N ASN A 53 6.75 -21.99 -23.23
CA ASN A 53 6.58 -23.38 -23.60
C ASN A 53 6.19 -24.21 -22.35
N PRO A 54 5.17 -25.09 -22.41
CA PRO A 54 4.74 -25.89 -21.27
C PRO A 54 5.84 -26.74 -20.62
N ALA A 55 6.88 -27.12 -21.36
CA ALA A 55 8.05 -27.84 -20.84
C ALA A 55 8.80 -27.06 -19.75
N LEU A 56 8.69 -25.72 -19.73
CA LEU A 56 9.31 -24.87 -18.71
C LEU A 56 8.73 -25.14 -17.31
N ILE A 57 7.43 -25.48 -17.23
CA ILE A 57 6.72 -25.77 -15.97
C ILE A 57 6.60 -27.28 -15.69
N ASN A 58 7.52 -28.09 -16.21
CA ASN A 58 7.47 -29.55 -16.02
C ASN A 58 7.35 -29.91 -14.53
N PRO A 59 6.25 -30.58 -14.09
CA PRO A 59 5.97 -30.82 -12.67
C PRO A 59 6.97 -31.77 -11.99
N ARG A 60 7.85 -32.42 -12.75
CA ARG A 60 8.98 -33.19 -12.22
C ARG A 60 10.18 -32.31 -11.86
N LYS A 61 10.30 -31.11 -12.43
CA LYS A 61 11.41 -30.17 -12.23
C LYS A 61 11.00 -28.92 -11.46
N VAL A 62 9.78 -28.45 -11.67
CA VAL A 62 9.19 -27.25 -11.06
C VAL A 62 8.02 -27.68 -10.18
N ALA A 63 7.85 -27.05 -9.02
CA ALA A 63 6.71 -27.35 -8.17
C ALA A 63 5.47 -26.66 -8.74
N VAL A 64 4.50 -27.45 -9.22
CA VAL A 64 3.21 -26.95 -9.72
C VAL A 64 2.12 -27.34 -8.74
N PHE A 65 1.28 -26.38 -8.37
CA PHE A 65 0.29 -26.49 -7.32
C PHE A 65 -1.12 -26.23 -7.85
N ASP A 66 -2.12 -26.93 -7.31
CA ASP A 66 -3.52 -26.84 -7.75
C ASP A 66 -4.25 -25.55 -7.33
N SER A 67 -3.54 -24.61 -6.71
CA SER A 67 -3.96 -23.24 -6.46
C SER A 67 -2.77 -22.35 -6.11
N ASP A 68 -3.03 -21.07 -5.89
CA ASP A 68 -2.10 -20.11 -5.29
C ASP A 68 -1.52 -20.65 -3.97
N VAL A 69 -0.19 -20.53 -3.83
CA VAL A 69 0.56 -20.96 -2.65
C VAL A 69 1.12 -19.80 -1.82
N ASN A 70 0.69 -18.57 -2.08
CA ASN A 70 1.08 -17.38 -1.34
C ASN A 70 2.61 -17.27 -1.19
N SER A 71 3.29 -17.32 -2.34
CA SER A 71 4.74 -17.44 -2.39
C SER A 71 5.45 -16.09 -2.22
N SER A 72 6.70 -16.11 -1.76
CA SER A 72 7.46 -14.89 -1.47
C SER A 72 7.56 -13.98 -2.68
N ARG A 73 7.34 -12.69 -2.44
CA ARG A 73 7.59 -11.61 -3.40
C ARG A 73 9.06 -11.19 -3.36
N VAL A 74 9.48 -10.49 -4.41
CA VAL A 74 10.80 -9.86 -4.46
C VAL A 74 10.91 -8.85 -3.32
N PRO A 75 11.90 -8.97 -2.42
CA PRO A 75 12.11 -7.99 -1.36
C PRO A 75 12.33 -6.58 -1.92
N SER A 76 11.84 -5.57 -1.21
CA SER A 76 12.11 -4.18 -1.56
C SER A 76 13.61 -3.89 -1.56
N SER A 77 14.08 -3.19 -2.58
CA SER A 77 15.42 -2.65 -2.65
C SER A 77 15.52 -1.32 -1.88
N PHE A 78 16.61 -1.14 -1.17
CA PHE A 78 17.02 0.09 -0.51
C PHE A 78 18.40 0.49 -1.01
N PHE A 79 18.85 1.68 -0.63
CA PHE A 79 20.15 2.17 -1.03
C PHE A 79 21.01 2.56 0.17
N LYS A 80 22.34 2.44 0.03
CA LYS A 80 23.27 3.12 0.94
C LYS A 80 23.30 4.60 0.56
N VAL A 81 23.15 5.48 1.54
CA VAL A 81 23.02 6.92 1.31
C VAL A 81 24.26 7.64 1.85
N ASP A 82 24.91 8.45 1.01
CA ASP A 82 25.84 9.47 1.49
C ASP A 82 25.04 10.64 2.08
N ASN A 83 24.86 10.60 3.40
CA ASN A 83 24.08 11.61 4.11
C ASN A 83 24.63 13.03 3.91
N LYS A 84 25.95 13.19 3.77
CA LYS A 84 26.58 14.52 3.65
C LYS A 84 26.34 15.09 2.26
N GLY A 85 26.56 14.28 1.21
CA GLY A 85 26.25 14.66 -0.16
C GLY A 85 24.75 14.94 -0.35
N LEU A 86 23.88 14.06 0.17
CA LEU A 86 22.43 14.24 0.09
C LEU A 86 21.97 15.51 0.82
N GLY A 87 22.47 15.76 2.03
CA GLY A 87 22.17 17.00 2.78
C GLY A 87 22.58 18.26 2.02
N LYS A 88 23.75 18.24 1.36
CA LYS A 88 24.19 19.35 0.49
C LYS A 88 23.21 19.58 -0.67
N LYS A 89 22.80 18.52 -1.36
CA LYS A 89 21.84 18.61 -2.48
C LYS A 89 20.47 19.11 -2.04
N ILE A 90 19.98 18.67 -0.88
CA ILE A 90 18.72 19.17 -0.30
C ILE A 90 18.82 20.67 -0.01
N LYS A 91 19.93 21.14 0.58
CA LYS A 91 20.16 22.56 0.85
C LYS A 91 20.18 23.39 -0.44
N GLU A 92 20.76 22.88 -1.52
CA GLU A 92 20.70 23.53 -2.84
C GLU A 92 19.26 23.70 -3.34
N LEU A 93 18.41 22.69 -3.17
CA LEU A 93 16.99 22.77 -3.54
C LEU A 93 16.23 23.79 -2.66
N LEU A 94 16.52 23.83 -1.36
CA LEU A 94 15.90 24.75 -0.41
C LEU A 94 16.16 26.23 -0.72
N ILE A 95 17.27 26.58 -1.40
CA ILE A 95 17.55 27.96 -1.82
C ILE A 95 16.39 28.53 -2.66
N SER A 96 15.74 27.69 -3.47
CA SER A 96 14.58 28.11 -4.29
C SER A 96 13.26 28.17 -3.51
N TYR A 97 13.22 27.65 -2.28
CA TYR A 97 12.01 27.48 -1.49
C TYR A 97 12.25 27.78 0.01
N PRO A 98 12.59 29.04 0.35
CA PRO A 98 12.91 29.44 1.73
C PRO A 98 11.74 29.25 2.72
N GLU A 99 10.51 29.05 2.23
CA GLU A 99 9.34 28.76 3.06
C GLU A 99 9.44 27.41 3.80
N PHE A 100 10.35 26.52 3.38
CA PHE A 100 10.59 25.20 3.96
C PHE A 100 11.78 25.15 4.92
N ASP A 101 12.17 26.28 5.53
CA ASP A 101 13.29 26.39 6.48
C ASP A 101 13.03 25.63 7.80
N ASP A 102 13.11 24.30 7.72
CA ASP A 102 12.92 23.36 8.81
C ASP A 102 14.04 22.30 8.77
N ALA A 103 14.94 22.31 9.76
CA ALA A 103 15.99 21.30 9.91
C ALA A 103 15.43 19.87 10.04
N SER A 104 14.15 19.71 10.41
CA SER A 104 13.43 18.44 10.39
C SER A 104 13.26 17.90 8.96
N LEU A 105 13.12 18.76 7.97
CA LEU A 105 12.85 18.38 6.58
C LEU A 105 14.04 17.65 5.94
N GLU A 106 15.26 18.14 6.16
CA GLU A 106 16.49 17.48 5.68
C GLU A 106 16.57 16.05 6.23
N ASN A 107 16.33 15.88 7.53
CA ASN A 107 16.34 14.57 8.18
C ASN A 107 15.22 13.65 7.65
N GLN A 108 14.02 14.18 7.40
CA GLN A 108 12.91 13.42 6.83
C GLN A 108 13.25 12.92 5.42
N ILE A 109 13.81 13.78 4.56
CA ILE A 109 14.21 13.38 3.21
C ILE A 109 15.32 12.32 3.28
N ILE A 110 16.37 12.53 4.08
CA ILE A 110 17.45 11.54 4.26
C ILE A 110 16.87 10.19 4.74
N ASN A 111 15.91 10.21 5.66
CA ASN A 111 15.27 9.00 6.16
C ASN A 111 14.41 8.31 5.09
N ASP A 112 13.71 9.07 4.23
CA ASP A 112 12.99 8.53 3.09
C ASP A 112 13.96 7.79 2.14
N PHE A 113 15.08 8.42 1.76
CA PHE A 113 16.08 7.79 0.88
C PHE A 113 16.73 6.52 1.48
N LYS A 114 16.84 6.43 2.82
CA LYS A 114 17.36 5.23 3.50
C LYS A 114 16.37 4.06 3.55
N ASN A 115 15.07 4.37 3.53
CA ASN A 115 14.01 3.39 3.81
C ASN A 115 13.03 3.19 2.66
N LYS A 116 13.23 3.84 1.51
CA LYS A 116 12.37 3.75 0.34
C LYS A 116 13.21 3.70 -0.93
N ASN A 117 12.71 3.02 -1.96
CA ASN A 117 13.26 3.15 -3.32
C ASN A 117 12.76 4.45 -3.98
N PHE A 118 13.32 4.83 -5.14
CA PHE A 118 12.92 6.06 -5.85
C PHE A 118 11.43 6.14 -6.19
N ARG A 119 10.81 5.01 -6.54
CA ARG A 119 9.39 4.95 -6.89
C ARG A 119 8.53 5.19 -5.66
N ASP A 120 8.90 4.62 -4.51
CA ASP A 120 8.21 4.82 -3.24
C ASP A 120 8.40 6.24 -2.70
N ILE A 121 9.58 6.84 -2.90
CA ILE A 121 9.80 8.27 -2.64
C ILE A 121 8.87 9.10 -3.54
N ALA A 122 8.81 8.82 -4.83
CA ALA A 122 7.93 9.54 -5.77
C ALA A 122 6.44 9.38 -5.45
N ASN A 123 6.03 8.23 -4.88
CA ASN A 123 4.66 7.96 -4.46
C ASN A 123 4.31 8.56 -3.09
N SER A 124 5.30 8.84 -2.25
CA SER A 124 5.10 9.37 -0.90
C SER A 124 4.82 10.87 -0.96
N ILE A 125 3.65 11.32 -1.40
CA ILE A 125 3.32 12.76 -1.45
C ILE A 125 3.12 13.28 -0.02
N GLY A 126 4.09 14.02 0.51
CA GLY A 126 4.15 14.53 1.89
C GLY A 126 5.16 15.68 2.02
N THR A 127 5.40 16.19 3.23
CA THR A 127 6.19 17.42 3.44
C THR A 127 7.60 17.37 2.84
N SER A 128 8.31 16.25 3.02
CA SER A 128 9.66 15.98 2.48
C SER A 128 9.71 15.89 0.95
N THR A 129 8.68 15.33 0.33
CA THR A 129 8.64 15.14 -1.12
C THR A 129 8.05 16.33 -1.86
N TYR A 130 7.37 17.25 -1.16
CA TYR A 130 6.94 18.50 -1.78
C TYR A 130 8.12 19.29 -2.33
N LEU A 131 9.22 19.36 -1.60
CA LEU A 131 10.44 20.04 -2.08
C LEU A 131 10.95 19.42 -3.39
N LEU A 132 11.02 18.08 -3.44
CA LEU A 132 11.46 17.34 -4.63
C LEU A 132 10.51 17.57 -5.80
N ALA A 133 9.20 17.48 -5.56
CA ALA A 133 8.18 17.64 -6.59
C ALA A 133 8.09 19.08 -7.11
N LEU A 134 8.27 20.09 -6.24
CA LEU A 134 8.34 21.49 -6.62
C LEU A 134 9.57 21.76 -7.50
N SER A 135 10.73 21.20 -7.10
CA SER A 135 11.97 21.31 -7.86
C SER A 135 11.84 20.69 -9.25
N PHE A 136 11.25 19.49 -9.34
CA PHE A 136 10.92 18.86 -10.62
C PHE A 136 9.93 19.69 -11.44
N ALA A 137 8.85 20.20 -10.82
CA ALA A 137 7.86 21.03 -11.50
C ALA A 137 8.51 22.27 -12.12
N LYS A 138 9.46 22.90 -11.42
CA LYS A 138 10.26 24.02 -11.92
C LYS A 138 11.07 23.64 -13.15
N GLU A 139 11.75 22.49 -13.12
CA GLU A 139 12.59 22.02 -14.23
C GLU A 139 11.78 21.70 -15.49
N VAL A 140 10.58 21.14 -15.35
CA VAL A 140 9.69 20.85 -16.49
C VAL A 140 8.84 22.05 -16.93
N GLY A 141 9.19 23.27 -16.48
CA GLY A 141 8.64 24.53 -16.98
C GLY A 141 7.43 25.09 -16.21
N TYR A 142 7.02 24.49 -15.09
CA TYR A 142 6.04 25.12 -14.22
C TYR A 142 6.70 26.16 -13.32
N SER A 143 5.96 27.20 -12.91
CA SER A 143 6.45 28.19 -11.93
C SER A 143 5.68 28.05 -10.61
N PRO A 144 5.95 27.00 -9.82
CA PRO A 144 5.20 26.75 -8.60
C PRO A 144 5.49 27.83 -7.55
N ARG A 145 4.43 28.51 -7.09
CA ARG A 145 4.50 29.31 -5.85
C ARG A 145 4.07 28.43 -4.68
N VAL A 146 4.77 28.52 -3.55
CA VAL A 146 4.36 27.84 -2.32
C VAL A 146 3.10 28.55 -1.80
N PRO A 147 1.93 27.88 -1.77
CA PRO A 147 0.72 28.52 -1.30
C PRO A 147 0.82 28.71 0.20
N MET A 148 0.62 29.94 0.66
CA MET A 148 0.66 30.31 2.07
C MET A 148 -0.75 30.61 2.56
N LYS A 149 -1.06 30.19 3.79
CA LYS A 149 -2.27 30.59 4.51
C LYS A 149 -1.91 31.21 5.84
N THR A 150 -2.84 32.00 6.38
CA THR A 150 -2.74 32.47 7.76
C THR A 150 -2.94 31.27 8.69
N LYS A 151 -1.98 31.02 9.59
CA LYS A 151 -2.12 30.04 10.66
C LYS A 151 -3.26 30.50 11.58
N GLU A 152 -4.16 29.57 11.90
CA GLU A 152 -5.15 29.84 12.92
C GLU A 152 -4.45 30.13 14.25
N PRO A 153 -4.89 31.16 15.00
CA PRO A 153 -4.26 31.51 16.24
C PRO A 153 -4.36 30.35 17.24
N ALA A 154 -3.33 30.18 18.09
CA ALA A 154 -3.34 29.16 19.14
C ALA A 154 -4.40 29.42 20.25
N VAL A 155 -5.07 30.58 20.20
CA VAL A 155 -6.07 31.00 21.19
C VAL A 155 -7.41 31.16 20.47
N ASP A 156 -8.39 30.33 20.82
CA ASP A 156 -9.69 30.24 20.15
C ASP A 156 -10.41 31.60 20.05
N LEU A 157 -10.27 32.44 21.10
CA LEU A 157 -10.87 33.78 21.16
C LEU A 157 -10.29 34.79 20.15
N LEU A 158 -9.12 34.52 19.54
CA LEU A 158 -8.58 35.38 18.47
C LEU A 158 -9.34 35.24 17.15
N ASN A 159 -10.19 34.23 16.99
CA ASN A 159 -11.06 34.18 15.82
C ASN A 159 -12.03 35.37 15.82
N ASN A 160 -12.43 35.86 17.00
CA ASN A 160 -13.26 37.05 17.16
C ASN A 160 -12.52 38.33 16.71
N ARG A 161 -13.09 39.02 15.72
CA ARG A 161 -12.53 40.24 15.13
C ARG A 161 -12.50 41.42 16.12
N ARG A 162 -13.46 41.51 17.04
CA ARG A 162 -13.53 42.59 18.05
C ARG A 162 -12.41 42.44 19.08
N ILE A 163 -12.18 41.23 19.58
CA ILE A 163 -11.09 40.94 20.51
C ILE A 163 -9.73 41.24 19.86
N ARG A 164 -9.51 40.79 18.61
CA ARG A 164 -8.30 41.15 17.83
C ARG A 164 -8.13 42.65 17.65
N GLY A 165 -9.21 43.35 17.26
CA GLY A 165 -9.21 44.79 17.05
C GLY A 165 -8.89 45.56 18.33
N TRP A 166 -9.39 45.09 19.47
CA TRP A 166 -9.08 45.65 20.79
C TRP A 166 -7.59 45.51 21.10
N PHE A 167 -7.02 44.31 20.99
CA PHE A 167 -5.59 44.09 21.24
C PHE A 167 -4.71 44.89 20.27
N GLY A 168 -5.11 45.01 19.00
CA GLY A 168 -4.40 45.82 18.01
C GLY A 168 -4.17 47.26 18.47
N LYS A 169 -5.19 47.88 19.09
CA LYS A 169 -5.19 49.27 19.58
C LYS A 169 -4.60 49.42 20.99
N ASN A 170 -4.65 48.38 21.83
CA ASN A 170 -4.37 48.47 23.27
C ASN A 170 -3.22 47.57 23.77
N HIS A 171 -2.42 46.96 22.87
CA HIS A 171 -1.31 46.04 23.19
C HIS A 171 -0.22 46.55 24.15
N ASN A 172 -0.16 47.86 24.42
CA ASN A 172 0.80 48.47 25.34
C ASN A 172 0.28 48.57 26.79
N LEU A 173 -0.96 48.19 27.06
CA LEU A 173 -1.54 48.20 28.40
C LEU A 173 -1.08 46.99 29.24
N GLU A 174 -0.91 47.20 30.54
CA GLU A 174 -0.69 46.12 31.50
C GLU A 174 -2.02 45.42 31.86
N PHE A 175 -2.00 44.09 31.98
CA PHE A 175 -3.21 43.27 32.16
C PHE A 175 -3.94 43.49 33.49
N ASN A 176 -3.22 43.97 34.51
CA ASN A 176 -3.72 44.24 35.86
C ASN A 176 -4.01 45.74 36.11
N SER A 177 -3.92 46.58 35.09
CA SER A 177 -4.19 48.02 35.22
C SER A 177 -5.69 48.28 35.37
N ASP A 178 -6.06 49.13 36.35
CA ASP A 178 -7.42 49.65 36.48
C ASP A 178 -7.71 50.62 35.35
N ASN A 179 -8.12 50.06 34.22
CA ASN A 179 -8.30 50.79 32.98
C ASN A 179 -9.64 50.40 32.35
N LYS A 180 -10.44 51.41 32.00
CA LYS A 180 -11.72 51.24 31.29
C LYS A 180 -11.60 50.34 30.05
N ASN A 181 -10.45 50.36 29.38
CA ASN A 181 -10.17 49.50 28.23
C ASN A 181 -10.06 48.02 28.62
N ILE A 182 -9.47 47.70 29.79
CA ILE A 182 -9.37 46.30 30.29
C ILE A 182 -10.75 45.77 30.65
N SER A 183 -11.63 46.59 31.26
CA SER A 183 -13.02 46.22 31.49
C SER A 183 -13.76 45.92 30.18
N GLN A 184 -13.57 46.74 29.14
CA GLN A 184 -14.11 46.49 27.81
C GLN A 184 -13.61 45.17 27.21
N LEU A 185 -12.34 44.81 27.42
CA LEU A 185 -11.81 43.52 26.98
C LEU A 185 -12.50 42.35 27.71
N CYS A 186 -12.69 42.44 29.03
CA CYS A 186 -13.40 41.43 29.80
C CYS A 186 -14.83 41.24 29.31
N GLU A 187 -15.54 42.31 28.93
CA GLU A 187 -16.87 42.22 28.33
C GLU A 187 -16.84 41.48 26.99
N LEU A 188 -15.90 41.81 26.11
CA LEU A 188 -15.73 41.13 24.81
C LEU A 188 -15.39 39.64 24.98
N ILE A 189 -14.57 39.30 25.96
CA ILE A 189 -14.25 37.90 26.29
C ILE A 189 -15.52 37.17 26.77
N ASN A 190 -16.30 37.78 27.67
CA ASN A 190 -17.54 37.17 28.17
C ASN A 190 -18.58 36.99 27.05
N GLU A 191 -18.72 37.96 26.14
CA GLU A 191 -19.59 37.86 24.96
C GLU A 191 -19.16 36.66 24.08
N GLU A 192 -17.87 36.52 23.82
CA GLU A 192 -17.37 35.43 22.98
C GLU A 192 -17.44 34.05 23.65
N ILE A 193 -17.18 33.97 24.96
CA ILE A 193 -17.40 32.74 25.73
C ILE A 193 -18.86 32.29 25.58
N LYS A 194 -19.81 33.23 25.70
CA LYS A 194 -21.23 32.92 25.52
C LYS A 194 -21.51 32.37 24.13
N ASN A 195 -20.98 33.00 23.07
CA ASN A 195 -21.17 32.54 21.69
C ASN A 195 -20.64 31.11 21.48
N ILE A 196 -19.42 30.82 21.97
CA ILE A 196 -18.81 29.49 21.88
C ILE A 196 -19.69 28.44 22.57
N VAL A 197 -20.14 28.74 23.79
CA VAL A 197 -20.99 27.83 24.57
C VAL A 197 -22.34 27.61 23.88
N ASP A 198 -22.97 28.67 23.37
CA ASP A 198 -24.26 28.56 22.67
C ASP A 198 -24.16 27.66 21.42
N ASP A 199 -23.06 27.73 20.68
CA ASP A 199 -22.83 26.88 19.51
C ASP A 199 -22.52 25.42 19.88
N GLU A 200 -21.74 25.19 20.95
CA GLU A 200 -21.51 23.84 21.50
C GLU A 200 -22.81 23.20 22.02
N VAL A 201 -23.68 23.99 22.66
CA VAL A 201 -25.01 23.56 23.13
C VAL A 201 -25.90 23.17 21.96
N LYS A 202 -25.99 23.99 20.91
CA LYS A 202 -26.76 23.66 19.68
C LYS A 202 -26.28 22.38 19.02
N TRP A 203 -24.96 22.19 18.93
CA TRP A 203 -24.39 20.98 18.33
C TRP A 203 -24.69 19.74 19.17
N SER A 204 -24.58 19.87 20.50
CA SER A 204 -24.87 18.80 21.45
C SER A 204 -26.36 18.42 21.44
N GLU A 205 -27.26 19.39 21.36
CA GLU A 205 -28.70 19.14 21.19
C GLU A 205 -28.96 18.30 19.93
N LYS A 206 -28.38 18.69 18.79
CA LYS A 206 -28.50 17.94 17.53
C LYS A 206 -27.95 16.52 17.64
N ARG A 207 -26.89 16.31 18.43
CA ARG A 207 -26.30 14.99 18.68
C ARG A 207 -27.18 14.13 19.59
N LEU A 208 -27.74 14.68 20.67
CA LEU A 208 -28.63 13.97 21.60
C LEU A 208 -29.91 13.51 20.91
N ARG A 209 -30.53 14.40 20.11
CA ARG A 209 -31.75 14.08 19.34
C ARG A 209 -31.52 12.96 18.30
N ARG A 210 -30.31 12.82 17.74
CA ARG A 210 -29.94 11.71 16.85
C ARG A 210 -29.76 10.37 17.55
N LYS A 211 -29.59 10.36 18.88
CA LYS A 211 -29.43 9.14 19.69
C LYS A 211 -30.75 8.58 20.23
N ASN A 212 -31.90 9.04 19.72
CA ASN A 212 -33.24 8.62 20.17
C ASN A 212 -33.55 8.92 21.66
N ILE A 213 -32.86 9.87 22.28
CA ILE A 213 -33.25 10.42 23.58
C ILE A 213 -34.40 11.40 23.32
N ASN A 214 -35.63 11.02 23.68
CA ASN A 214 -36.85 11.81 23.40
C ASN A 214 -37.48 12.45 24.66
N ASN A 215 -36.84 12.32 25.83
CA ASN A 215 -37.31 12.98 27.05
C ASN A 215 -36.78 14.43 27.08
N GLU A 216 -37.66 15.39 26.80
CA GLU A 216 -37.31 16.82 26.75
C GLU A 216 -36.71 17.35 28.05
N GLN A 217 -37.18 16.90 29.22
CA GLN A 217 -36.64 17.38 30.49
C GLN A 217 -35.19 16.92 30.71
N VAL A 218 -34.85 15.71 30.27
CA VAL A 218 -33.48 15.18 30.34
C VAL A 218 -32.55 15.97 29.42
N ILE A 219 -32.99 16.26 28.19
CA ILE A 219 -32.23 17.08 27.23
C ILE A 219 -31.99 18.48 27.80
N ILE A 220 -33.04 19.13 28.33
CA ILE A 220 -32.92 20.47 28.92
C ILE A 220 -31.90 20.49 30.06
N ASN A 221 -31.98 19.52 30.98
CA ASN A 221 -31.05 19.44 32.11
C ASN A 221 -29.60 19.22 31.66
N GLU A 222 -29.37 18.30 30.71
CA GLU A 222 -28.03 18.00 30.21
C GLU A 222 -27.41 19.18 29.46
N LEU A 223 -28.20 19.90 28.64
CA LEU A 223 -27.73 21.10 27.95
C LEU A 223 -27.47 22.27 28.91
N GLN A 224 -28.27 22.41 29.97
CA GLN A 224 -28.04 23.43 31.00
C GLN A 224 -26.76 23.15 31.80
N GLU A 225 -26.52 21.90 32.19
CA GLU A 225 -25.27 21.52 32.87
C GLU A 225 -24.07 21.73 31.95
N LEU A 226 -24.12 21.28 30.69
CA LEU A 226 -23.08 21.54 29.70
C LEU A 226 -22.77 23.04 29.58
N SER A 227 -23.81 23.87 29.46
CA SER A 227 -23.66 25.33 29.35
C SER A 227 -22.96 25.92 30.58
N ARG A 228 -23.36 25.52 31.79
CA ARG A 228 -22.77 25.99 33.06
C ARG A 228 -21.31 25.55 33.22
N GLU A 229 -21.04 24.27 33.02
CA GLU A 229 -19.70 23.70 33.15
C GLU A 229 -18.74 24.33 32.16
N ARG A 230 -19.15 24.42 30.89
CA ARG A 230 -18.33 24.98 29.82
C ARG A 230 -18.07 26.48 30.00
N THR A 231 -19.10 27.24 30.37
CA THR A 231 -18.94 28.66 30.70
C THR A 231 -17.93 28.84 31.83
N SER A 232 -18.02 28.02 32.87
CA SER A 232 -17.12 28.08 34.03
C SER A 232 -15.68 27.72 33.67
N GLU A 233 -15.50 26.68 32.85
CA GLU A 233 -14.19 26.26 32.34
C GLU A 233 -13.51 27.37 31.52
N LEU A 234 -14.22 27.94 30.53
CA LEU A 234 -13.68 28.99 29.67
C LEU A 234 -13.42 30.28 30.46
N LYS A 235 -14.28 30.62 31.43
CA LYS A 235 -14.02 31.75 32.33
C LYS A 235 -12.76 31.54 33.16
N ARG A 236 -12.55 30.36 33.75
CA ARG A 236 -11.30 30.05 34.48
C ARG A 236 -10.05 30.14 33.58
N LYS A 237 -10.20 29.77 32.30
CA LYS A 237 -9.10 29.83 31.32
C LYS A 237 -8.72 31.27 30.95
N TYR A 238 -9.71 32.14 30.74
CA TYR A 238 -9.50 33.45 30.10
C TYR A 238 -9.68 34.66 31.01
N ILE A 239 -10.37 34.51 32.14
CA ILE A 239 -10.68 35.57 33.10
C ILE A 239 -10.13 35.19 34.46
N SER A 240 -9.67 36.18 35.22
CA SER A 240 -9.26 36.03 36.60
C SER A 240 -10.02 37.03 37.48
N ASN A 241 -10.38 36.58 38.68
CA ASN A 241 -11.13 37.36 39.66
C ASN A 241 -10.36 37.32 40.99
N ASN A 242 -9.90 38.48 41.45
CA ASN A 242 -9.13 38.61 42.69
C ASN A 242 -9.96 39.26 43.83
N GLY A 243 -11.29 39.10 43.81
CA GLY A 243 -12.21 39.70 44.77
C GLY A 243 -12.82 40.99 44.24
N ASP A 244 -12.03 42.07 44.23
CA ASP A 244 -12.52 43.41 43.88
C ASP A 244 -12.39 43.75 42.37
N ARG A 245 -11.74 42.88 41.60
CA ARG A 245 -11.39 43.16 40.18
C ARG A 245 -11.51 41.93 39.31
N ILE A 246 -12.11 42.13 38.13
CA ILE A 246 -12.18 41.16 37.03
C ILE A 246 -11.23 41.61 35.92
N HIS A 247 -10.24 40.79 35.60
CA HIS A 247 -9.28 41.06 34.53
C HIS A 247 -9.07 39.81 33.65
N PRO A 248 -8.48 39.95 32.45
CA PRO A 248 -8.08 38.79 31.65
C PRO A 248 -6.99 38.01 32.38
N SER A 249 -6.99 36.67 32.26
CA SER A 249 -5.96 35.86 32.90
C SER A 249 -4.56 36.25 32.36
N PRO A 250 -3.52 36.30 33.21
CA PRO A 250 -2.18 36.74 32.77
C PRO A 250 -1.63 35.88 31.62
N HIS A 251 -1.87 34.57 31.69
CA HIS A 251 -1.48 33.62 30.66
C HIS A 251 -2.19 33.90 29.33
N PHE A 252 -3.51 34.11 29.36
CA PHE A 252 -4.26 34.50 28.17
C PHE A 252 -3.74 35.81 27.59
N PHE A 253 -3.59 36.87 28.41
CA PHE A 253 -3.15 38.18 27.93
C PHE A 253 -1.76 38.12 27.26
N MET A 254 -0.82 37.37 27.84
CA MET A 254 0.49 37.12 27.27
C MET A 254 0.41 36.39 25.91
N LEU A 255 -0.34 35.29 25.83
CA LEU A 255 -0.52 34.55 24.58
C LEU A 255 -1.15 35.44 23.49
N MET A 256 -2.15 36.24 23.87
CA MET A 256 -2.83 37.17 22.96
C MET A 256 -1.89 38.23 22.41
N LYS A 257 -1.04 38.81 23.25
CA LYS A 257 -0.03 39.79 22.84
C LYS A 257 0.95 39.17 21.83
N ASN A 258 1.49 37.99 22.16
CA ASN A 258 2.42 37.26 21.28
C ASN A 258 1.80 36.91 19.92
N GLU A 259 0.56 36.42 19.90
CA GLU A 259 -0.13 36.09 18.64
C GLU A 259 -0.46 37.35 17.82
N CYS A 260 -0.87 38.45 18.46
CA CYS A 260 -1.09 39.72 17.77
C CYS A 260 0.20 40.28 17.16
N GLU A 261 1.33 40.16 17.84
CA GLU A 261 2.65 40.53 17.32
C GLU A 261 3.07 39.66 16.13
N LYS A 262 2.81 38.34 16.18
CA LYS A 262 3.03 37.43 15.03
C LYS A 262 2.16 37.80 13.84
N ILE A 263 0.90 38.17 14.07
CA ILE A 263 -0.02 38.62 13.01
C ILE A 263 0.47 39.94 12.40
N LYS A 264 0.84 40.94 13.23
CA LYS A 264 1.35 42.25 12.78
C LYS A 264 2.66 42.12 11.99
N SER A 265 3.55 41.23 12.42
CA SER A 265 4.84 41.00 11.74
C SER A 265 4.76 40.09 10.51
N GLY A 266 3.58 39.56 10.17
CA GLY A 266 3.40 38.62 9.06
C GLY A 266 4.00 37.22 9.30
N LYS A 267 4.53 36.96 10.51
CA LYS A 267 5.09 35.66 10.95
C LYS A 267 4.02 34.60 11.27
N ASN A 268 2.76 34.92 11.03
CA ASN A 268 1.63 34.00 11.18
C ASN A 268 1.32 33.23 9.88
N LYS A 269 2.04 33.46 8.79
CA LYS A 269 1.85 32.69 7.55
C LYS A 269 2.53 31.33 7.65
N VAL A 270 1.80 30.29 7.27
CA VAL A 270 2.29 28.91 7.16
C VAL A 270 1.94 28.34 5.79
N ILE A 271 2.62 27.28 5.38
CA ILE A 271 2.33 26.58 4.14
C ILE A 271 0.88 26.06 4.18
N ASP A 272 0.13 26.34 3.12
CA ASP A 272 -1.18 25.73 2.88
C ASP A 272 -0.98 24.33 2.27
N HIS A 273 -0.73 23.35 3.12
CA HIS A 273 -0.45 21.98 2.71
C HIS A 273 -1.54 21.36 1.81
N SER A 274 -2.81 21.74 1.99
CA SER A 274 -3.92 21.22 1.18
C SER A 274 -3.85 21.72 -0.27
N LYS A 275 -3.63 23.04 -0.45
CA LYS A 275 -3.44 23.61 -1.79
C LYS A 275 -2.14 23.14 -2.43
N LEU A 276 -1.09 23.00 -1.64
CA LEU A 276 0.21 22.52 -2.11
C LEU A 276 0.10 21.07 -2.60
N TYR A 277 -0.54 20.18 -1.83
CA TYR A 277 -0.81 18.80 -2.22
C TYR A 277 -1.56 18.74 -3.55
N SER A 278 -2.70 19.44 -3.65
CA SER A 278 -3.55 19.43 -4.84
C SER A 278 -2.81 19.89 -6.09
N TYR A 279 -1.94 20.90 -5.95
CA TYR A 279 -1.09 21.37 -7.04
C TYR A 279 -0.07 20.33 -7.48
N ILE A 280 0.66 19.76 -6.52
CA ILE A 280 1.74 18.78 -6.77
C ILE A 280 1.18 17.51 -7.40
N GLU A 281 0.10 16.97 -6.85
CA GLU A 281 -0.57 15.78 -7.37
C GLU A 281 -0.92 15.93 -8.85
N ARG A 282 -1.47 17.09 -9.25
CA ARG A 282 -1.81 17.38 -10.64
C ARG A 282 -0.59 17.41 -11.57
N VAL A 283 0.57 17.89 -11.10
CA VAL A 283 1.80 17.95 -11.91
C VAL A 283 2.44 16.57 -12.00
N ILE A 284 2.57 15.87 -10.87
CA ILE A 284 3.25 14.58 -10.78
C ILE A 284 2.45 13.47 -11.46
N SER A 285 1.13 13.40 -11.28
CA SER A 285 0.29 12.37 -11.92
C SER A 285 0.45 12.32 -13.44
N LYS A 286 0.59 13.48 -14.09
CA LYS A 286 0.81 13.59 -15.54
C LYS A 286 2.23 13.28 -16.00
N ASN A 287 3.20 13.30 -15.08
CA ASN A 287 4.63 13.22 -15.39
C ASN A 287 5.35 12.18 -14.53
N LYS A 288 4.65 11.16 -14.05
CA LYS A 288 5.13 10.27 -12.97
C LYS A 288 6.46 9.60 -13.30
N GLU A 289 6.59 9.01 -14.47
CA GLU A 289 7.84 8.34 -14.87
C GLU A 289 8.99 9.33 -15.12
N LYS A 290 8.70 10.53 -15.62
CA LYS A 290 9.68 11.62 -15.73
C LYS A 290 10.16 12.09 -14.36
N TYR A 291 9.25 12.17 -13.38
CA TYR A 291 9.59 12.55 -12.01
C TYR A 291 10.48 11.51 -11.33
N ILE A 292 10.16 10.22 -11.48
CA ILE A 292 11.01 9.13 -10.96
C ILE A 292 12.41 9.20 -11.57
N SER A 293 12.49 9.35 -12.90
CA SER A 293 13.75 9.49 -13.63
C SER A 293 14.54 10.73 -13.18
N TRP A 294 13.85 11.83 -12.88
CA TRP A 294 14.47 13.05 -12.37
C TRP A 294 15.08 12.86 -10.98
N ILE A 295 14.38 12.16 -10.07
CA ILE A 295 14.93 11.81 -8.75
C ILE A 295 16.18 10.94 -8.93
N GLU A 296 16.11 9.89 -9.74
CA GLU A 296 17.24 9.01 -9.99
C GLU A 296 18.45 9.77 -10.56
N ALA A 297 18.23 10.61 -11.58
CA ALA A 297 19.29 11.42 -12.17
C ALA A 297 19.92 12.41 -11.17
N ASN A 298 19.10 13.10 -10.36
CA ASN A 298 19.59 14.12 -9.44
C ASN A 298 20.26 13.55 -8.19
N PHE A 299 19.93 12.33 -7.79
CA PHE A 299 20.37 11.77 -6.50
C PHE A 299 21.20 10.48 -6.61
N SER A 300 21.34 9.88 -7.80
CA SER A 300 22.16 8.67 -8.02
C SER A 300 23.61 8.81 -7.55
N HIS A 301 24.21 9.99 -7.61
CA HIS A 301 25.59 10.22 -7.17
C HIS A 301 25.80 10.20 -5.65
N VAL A 302 24.73 10.35 -4.85
CA VAL A 302 24.75 10.31 -3.37
C VAL A 302 24.14 9.01 -2.82
N ILE A 303 23.91 8.05 -3.70
CA ILE A 303 23.20 6.81 -3.43
C ILE A 303 24.01 5.69 -4.05
N HIS A 304 24.38 4.71 -3.25
CA HIS A 304 25.31 3.66 -3.64
C HIS A 304 24.77 2.30 -3.25
N GLY A 305 25.10 1.28 -4.05
CA GLY A 305 24.90 -0.13 -3.72
C GLY A 305 23.49 -0.46 -3.24
N GLU A 306 22.62 -0.90 -4.16
CA GLU A 306 21.32 -1.41 -3.78
C GLU A 306 21.46 -2.62 -2.86
N TYR A 307 20.63 -2.68 -1.83
CA TYR A 307 20.58 -3.79 -0.88
C TYR A 307 19.13 -4.12 -0.53
N PHE A 308 18.88 -5.33 -0.03
CA PHE A 308 17.62 -5.67 0.62
C PHE A 308 17.89 -6.21 2.03
N ARG A 309 16.84 -6.18 2.86
CA ARG A 309 16.85 -6.69 4.23
C ARG A 309 16.29 -8.12 4.21
N ALA A 310 17.11 -9.09 4.55
CA ALA A 310 16.73 -10.49 4.69
C ALA A 310 16.54 -10.84 6.16
N GLU A 311 15.42 -11.46 6.53
CA GLU A 311 15.13 -11.80 7.92
C GLU A 311 16.15 -12.80 8.47
N ARG A 312 16.52 -12.64 9.75
CA ARG A 312 17.41 -13.60 10.40
C ARG A 312 16.65 -14.86 10.74
N LYS A 313 17.34 -16.01 10.67
CA LYS A 313 16.74 -17.33 11.01
C LYS A 313 16.21 -17.43 12.45
N ASN A 314 16.72 -16.60 13.36
CA ASN A 314 16.26 -16.55 14.75
C ASN A 314 15.11 -15.57 14.98
N GLY A 315 14.58 -14.92 13.92
CA GLY A 315 13.51 -13.92 14.00
C GLY A 315 13.94 -12.55 14.54
N GLU A 316 15.21 -12.37 14.92
CA GLU A 316 15.68 -11.13 15.55
C GLU A 316 16.32 -10.17 14.53
N GLY A 317 15.47 -9.48 13.78
CA GLY A 317 15.87 -8.42 12.86
C GLY A 317 16.39 -8.95 11.52
N TYR A 318 17.29 -8.18 10.88
CA TYR A 318 17.65 -8.39 9.48
C TYR A 318 19.17 -8.52 9.26
N THR A 319 19.52 -9.17 8.15
CA THR A 319 20.82 -9.08 7.49
C THR A 319 20.70 -8.23 6.23
N ILE A 320 21.72 -7.43 5.94
CA ILE A 320 21.79 -6.63 4.72
C ILE A 320 22.48 -7.45 3.64
N LYS A 321 21.82 -7.63 2.50
CA LYS A 321 22.36 -8.33 1.33
C LYS A 321 22.33 -7.41 0.12
N GLU A 322 23.36 -7.49 -0.71
CA GLU A 322 23.38 -6.77 -1.98
C GLU A 322 22.20 -7.20 -2.86
N HIS A 323 21.55 -6.24 -3.49
CA HIS A 323 20.36 -6.44 -4.28
C HIS A 323 20.72 -6.83 -5.71
N ASN A 324 21.03 -8.11 -5.87
CA ASN A 324 21.37 -8.75 -7.14
C ASN A 324 20.64 -10.08 -7.30
N LEU A 325 20.58 -10.60 -8.53
CA LEU A 325 19.83 -11.80 -8.86
C LEU A 325 20.22 -13.02 -8.01
N GLN A 326 21.52 -13.21 -7.77
CA GLN A 326 22.03 -14.34 -7.00
C GLN A 326 21.53 -14.31 -5.54
N ASN A 327 21.63 -13.15 -4.88
CA ASN A 327 21.19 -13.00 -3.50
C ASN A 327 19.66 -13.08 -3.38
N LEU A 328 18.93 -12.52 -4.35
CA LEU A 328 17.47 -12.59 -4.40
C LEU A 328 16.99 -14.04 -4.55
N VAL A 329 17.57 -14.81 -5.48
CA VAL A 329 17.24 -16.24 -5.63
C VAL A 329 17.57 -17.02 -4.36
N LYS A 330 18.73 -16.76 -3.74
CA LYS A 330 19.11 -17.43 -2.48
C LYS A 330 18.11 -17.16 -1.36
N GLU A 331 17.55 -15.95 -1.30
CA GLU A 331 16.52 -15.60 -0.31
C GLU A 331 15.17 -16.22 -0.66
N MET A 332 14.71 -16.02 -1.89
CA MET A 332 13.35 -16.37 -2.33
C MET A 332 13.15 -17.87 -2.63
N SER A 333 14.23 -18.64 -2.75
CA SER A 333 14.14 -20.10 -2.98
C SER A 333 13.83 -20.89 -1.70
N VAL A 334 13.87 -20.24 -0.53
CA VAL A 334 13.55 -20.83 0.77
C VAL A 334 12.04 -20.76 1.01
N GLY A 335 11.39 -21.91 1.18
CA GLY A 335 9.94 -21.99 1.34
C GLY A 335 9.20 -21.81 0.01
N ALA A 336 8.30 -22.73 -0.32
CA ALA A 336 7.51 -22.64 -1.55
C ALA A 336 6.05 -22.21 -1.29
N ARG A 337 5.62 -22.17 -0.03
CA ARG A 337 4.22 -21.98 0.40
C ARG A 337 4.15 -21.09 1.63
N ASP A 338 3.06 -20.34 1.77
CA ASP A 338 2.75 -19.53 2.96
C ASP A 338 3.92 -18.64 3.40
N SER A 339 4.57 -17.99 2.42
CA SER A 339 5.86 -17.31 2.65
C SER A 339 5.73 -15.78 2.73
N GLU A 340 4.52 -15.21 2.60
CA GLU A 340 4.27 -13.77 2.74
C GLU A 340 4.15 -13.30 4.21
N GLY A 341 4.01 -14.21 5.18
CA GLY A 341 4.05 -13.87 6.62
C GLY A 341 2.84 -13.08 7.17
N PHE A 342 1.77 -12.94 6.39
CA PHE A 342 0.49 -12.38 6.83
C PHE A 342 -0.51 -13.51 7.13
N ASN A 343 -1.49 -13.27 8.00
CA ASN A 343 -2.57 -14.20 8.34
C ASN A 343 -3.93 -13.59 8.01
N TYR A 344 -4.55 -14.02 6.91
CA TYR A 344 -5.90 -13.57 6.58
C TYR A 344 -6.72 -14.69 5.94
N GLY A 345 -7.58 -15.30 6.75
CA GLY A 345 -8.69 -16.13 6.28
C GLY A 345 -8.31 -17.38 5.49
N ALA A 346 -9.23 -17.79 4.62
CA ALA A 346 -9.19 -19.08 3.93
C ALA A 346 -8.03 -19.21 2.93
N GLY A 347 -7.56 -18.11 2.35
CA GLY A 347 -6.46 -18.11 1.37
C GLY A 347 -5.15 -18.66 1.94
N ASN A 348 -4.84 -18.32 3.19
CA ASN A 348 -3.59 -18.74 3.81
C ASN A 348 -3.62 -20.20 4.22
N ILE A 349 -4.76 -20.66 4.76
CA ILE A 349 -5.02 -22.08 5.02
C ILE A 349 -4.89 -22.87 3.71
N ARG A 350 -5.51 -22.37 2.62
CA ARG A 350 -5.48 -22.99 1.29
C ARG A 350 -4.06 -23.15 0.76
N SER A 351 -3.23 -22.11 0.90
CA SER A 351 -1.84 -22.12 0.41
C SER A 351 -1.01 -23.27 0.99
N LEU A 352 -1.26 -23.63 2.25
CA LEU A 352 -0.57 -24.71 2.95
C LEU A 352 -1.04 -26.10 2.47
N ILE A 353 -2.35 -26.26 2.24
CA ILE A 353 -2.97 -27.55 1.90
C ILE A 353 -3.06 -27.83 0.39
N SER A 354 -2.72 -26.86 -0.46
CA SER A 354 -2.70 -27.03 -1.92
C SER A 354 -1.91 -28.28 -2.33
N LYS A 355 -2.41 -29.03 -3.31
CA LYS A 355 -1.80 -30.27 -3.79
C LYS A 355 -0.73 -29.94 -4.82
N GLN A 356 0.46 -30.51 -4.66
CA GLN A 356 1.49 -30.46 -5.70
C GLN A 356 1.22 -31.52 -6.76
N PHE A 357 1.15 -31.12 -8.02
CA PHE A 357 1.09 -32.01 -9.17
C PHE A 357 2.44 -32.67 -9.44
N ARG A 358 2.42 -33.90 -9.94
CA ARG A 358 3.60 -34.71 -10.29
C ARG A 358 3.70 -34.99 -11.79
N THR A 359 2.58 -34.89 -12.51
CA THR A 359 2.48 -35.16 -13.96
C THR A 359 1.56 -34.14 -14.62
N TYR A 360 1.69 -33.98 -15.94
CA TYR A 360 0.79 -33.13 -16.72
C TYR A 360 -0.65 -33.66 -16.68
N ASP A 361 -0.86 -34.98 -16.75
CA ASP A 361 -2.18 -35.60 -16.62
C ASP A 361 -2.92 -35.18 -15.33
N GLN A 362 -2.20 -34.96 -14.22
CA GLN A 362 -2.81 -34.47 -12.99
C GLN A 362 -3.24 -33.01 -13.09
N ILE A 363 -2.46 -32.18 -13.81
CA ILE A 363 -2.80 -30.78 -14.08
C ILE A 363 -4.04 -30.74 -14.98
N GLU A 364 -4.03 -31.50 -16.07
CA GLU A 364 -5.11 -31.59 -17.05
C GLU A 364 -6.39 -32.14 -16.42
N GLY A 365 -6.29 -33.20 -15.63
CA GLY A 365 -7.43 -33.78 -14.90
C GLY A 365 -8.07 -32.82 -13.89
N CYS A 366 -7.38 -31.73 -13.53
CA CYS A 366 -7.91 -30.69 -12.67
C CYS A 366 -8.38 -29.45 -13.42
N ILE A 367 -8.36 -29.39 -14.77
CA ILE A 367 -8.73 -28.19 -15.56
C ILE A 367 -10.09 -27.57 -15.17
N ASN A 368 -11.05 -28.39 -14.77
CA ASN A 368 -12.39 -27.93 -14.33
C ASN A 368 -12.40 -27.23 -12.96
N LYS A 369 -11.30 -27.30 -12.20
CA LYS A 369 -11.10 -26.51 -10.97
C LYS A 369 -10.82 -25.04 -11.28
N ILE A 370 -10.38 -24.72 -12.50
CA ILE A 370 -10.18 -23.34 -12.95
C ILE A 370 -11.54 -22.72 -13.29
N THR A 371 -11.82 -21.53 -12.75
CA THR A 371 -13.05 -20.76 -12.97
C THR A 371 -12.73 -19.29 -13.23
N ASP A 372 -13.72 -18.51 -13.68
CA ASP A 372 -13.61 -17.07 -13.83
C ASP A 372 -13.45 -16.34 -12.48
N GLN A 373 -12.95 -15.09 -12.55
CA GLN A 373 -12.64 -14.28 -11.37
C GLN A 373 -13.88 -14.02 -10.49
N ASP A 374 -15.05 -13.75 -11.08
CA ASP A 374 -16.26 -13.44 -10.33
C ASP A 374 -16.78 -14.65 -9.54
N SER A 375 -16.77 -15.83 -10.16
CA SER A 375 -17.12 -17.09 -9.49
C SER A 375 -16.14 -17.41 -8.36
N PHE A 376 -14.84 -17.19 -8.59
CA PHE A 376 -13.83 -17.37 -7.56
C PHE A 376 -14.00 -16.41 -6.39
N ASP A 377 -14.27 -15.13 -6.64
CA ASP A 377 -14.43 -14.13 -5.57
C ASP A 377 -15.63 -14.43 -4.68
N LYS A 378 -16.76 -14.87 -5.24
CA LYS A 378 -17.92 -15.32 -4.46
C LYS A 378 -17.60 -16.49 -3.54
N GLU A 379 -16.89 -17.50 -4.04
CA GLU A 379 -16.52 -18.66 -3.23
C GLU A 379 -15.43 -18.31 -2.21
N LYS A 380 -14.50 -17.41 -2.55
CA LYS A 380 -13.51 -16.86 -1.62
C LYS A 380 -14.18 -16.15 -0.45
N ASP A 381 -15.18 -15.31 -0.71
CA ASP A 381 -15.92 -14.59 0.33
C ASP A 381 -16.70 -15.56 1.22
N ARG A 382 -17.37 -16.57 0.63
CA ARG A 382 -18.03 -17.64 1.38
C ARG A 382 -17.06 -18.38 2.31
N LEU A 383 -15.89 -18.77 1.81
CA LEU A 383 -14.89 -19.51 2.59
C LEU A 383 -14.25 -18.64 3.68
N ASN A 384 -14.05 -17.34 3.44
CA ASN A 384 -13.61 -16.43 4.47
C ASN A 384 -14.65 -16.29 5.59
N ASN A 385 -15.93 -16.18 5.26
CA ASN A 385 -17.00 -16.19 6.26
C ASN A 385 -17.04 -17.52 7.02
N ARG A 386 -16.84 -18.65 6.32
CA ARG A 386 -16.74 -19.97 6.96
C ARG A 386 -15.61 -20.04 8.00
N VAL A 387 -14.44 -19.44 7.69
CA VAL A 387 -13.32 -19.32 8.64
C VAL A 387 -13.70 -18.44 9.84
N ILE A 388 -14.36 -17.30 9.60
CA ILE A 388 -14.79 -16.38 10.67
C ILE A 388 -15.80 -17.06 11.60
N GLU A 389 -16.85 -17.68 11.06
CA GLU A 389 -17.87 -18.40 11.83
C GLU A 389 -17.24 -19.52 12.67
N THR A 390 -16.28 -20.25 12.08
CA THR A 390 -15.57 -21.30 12.81
C THR A 390 -14.70 -20.70 13.91
N ALA A 391 -13.94 -19.62 13.64
CA ALA A 391 -13.16 -18.94 14.67
C ALA A 391 -14.01 -18.41 15.83
N GLU A 392 -15.19 -17.86 15.55
CA GLU A 392 -16.15 -17.40 16.56
C GLU A 392 -16.69 -18.55 17.42
N PHE A 393 -16.99 -19.70 16.82
CA PHE A 393 -17.37 -20.92 17.54
C PHE A 393 -16.30 -21.35 18.55
N PHE A 394 -15.01 -21.15 18.21
CA PHE A 394 -13.88 -21.54 19.06
C PHE A 394 -13.43 -20.49 20.08
N LYS A 395 -13.99 -19.28 20.08
CA LYS A 395 -13.46 -18.14 20.86
C LYS A 395 -13.33 -18.42 22.37
N ASP A 396 -14.29 -19.14 22.94
CA ASP A 396 -14.37 -19.40 24.38
C ASP A 396 -13.50 -20.61 24.82
N HIS A 397 -12.89 -21.31 23.86
CA HIS A 397 -11.99 -22.45 24.08
C HIS A 397 -10.50 -22.07 24.06
N LEU A 398 -10.19 -20.80 23.74
CA LEU A 398 -8.82 -20.30 23.76
C LEU A 398 -8.21 -20.39 25.16
N ILE A 399 -6.91 -20.73 25.22
CA ILE A 399 -6.17 -20.76 26.48
C ILE A 399 -6.00 -19.37 27.13
N TYR A 400 -6.25 -18.28 26.37
CA TYR A 400 -6.18 -16.89 26.83
C TYR A 400 -7.36 -16.03 26.32
N LYS A 401 -7.84 -15.06 27.13
CA LYS A 401 -8.90 -14.11 26.71
C LYS A 401 -8.37 -13.05 25.74
N ARG A 402 -9.09 -12.77 24.65
CA ARG A 402 -8.67 -11.86 23.56
C ARG A 402 -9.84 -11.16 22.85
N SER A 403 -9.51 -10.13 22.06
CA SER A 403 -10.45 -9.44 21.17
C SER A 403 -10.74 -10.25 19.89
N MET A 404 -11.85 -9.99 19.20
CA MET A 404 -12.29 -10.77 18.04
C MET A 404 -11.29 -10.78 16.85
N PHE A 405 -10.61 -9.66 16.58
CA PHE A 405 -9.57 -9.62 15.53
C PHE A 405 -8.39 -10.52 15.87
N GLU A 406 -7.98 -10.57 17.13
CA GLU A 406 -6.94 -11.49 17.59
C GLU A 406 -7.41 -12.96 17.52
N VAL A 407 -8.70 -13.23 17.72
CA VAL A 407 -9.28 -14.59 17.66
C VAL A 407 -9.14 -15.19 16.26
N ILE A 408 -9.42 -14.42 15.20
CA ILE A 408 -9.33 -14.92 13.81
C ILE A 408 -7.88 -15.24 13.44
N ASP A 409 -6.94 -14.36 13.77
CA ASP A 409 -5.52 -14.55 13.48
C ASP A 409 -4.96 -15.78 14.21
N ILE A 410 -5.31 -15.93 15.49
CA ILE A 410 -4.94 -17.11 16.30
C ILE A 410 -5.56 -18.38 15.72
N PHE A 411 -6.84 -18.36 15.34
CA PHE A 411 -7.51 -19.51 14.76
C PHE A 411 -6.85 -19.94 13.44
N CYS A 412 -6.46 -18.99 12.59
CA CYS A 412 -5.73 -19.28 11.35
C CYS A 412 -4.38 -19.94 11.65
N GLU A 413 -3.61 -19.42 12.60
CA GLU A 413 -2.33 -20.01 13.02
C GLU A 413 -2.50 -21.39 13.64
N ALA A 414 -3.47 -21.56 14.55
CA ALA A 414 -3.79 -22.85 15.14
C ALA A 414 -4.22 -23.88 14.09
N THR A 415 -4.98 -23.46 13.06
CA THR A 415 -5.36 -24.32 11.95
C THR A 415 -4.14 -24.72 11.11
N LYS A 416 -3.21 -23.81 10.85
CA LYS A 416 -1.95 -24.12 10.15
C LYS A 416 -1.09 -25.10 10.95
N ASP A 417 -0.98 -24.90 12.26
CA ASP A 417 -0.24 -25.78 13.15
C ASP A 417 -0.93 -27.15 13.28
N TYR A 418 -2.25 -27.19 13.26
CA TYR A 418 -3.02 -28.44 13.17
C TYR A 418 -2.74 -29.19 11.86
N ILE A 419 -2.75 -28.51 10.71
CA ILE A 419 -2.41 -29.11 9.42
C ILE A 419 -0.98 -29.69 9.42
N LYS A 420 -0.02 -29.03 10.09
CA LYS A 420 1.39 -29.43 10.12
C LYS A 420 1.70 -30.51 11.17
N LYS A 421 1.10 -30.41 12.36
CA LYS A 421 1.48 -31.16 13.58
C LYS A 421 0.34 -32.03 14.13
N GLY A 422 -0.84 -32.00 13.51
CA GLY A 422 -2.05 -32.63 14.02
C GLY A 422 -2.55 -31.98 15.32
N GLU A 423 -3.29 -32.74 16.13
CA GLU A 423 -3.88 -32.25 17.39
C GLU A 423 -2.85 -31.58 18.33
N ARG A 424 -1.60 -32.05 18.33
CA ARG A 424 -0.54 -31.42 19.14
C ARG A 424 -0.35 -29.94 18.83
N GLY A 425 -0.39 -29.54 17.55
CA GLY A 425 -0.26 -28.14 17.17
C GLY A 425 -1.49 -27.32 17.55
N TRP A 426 -2.66 -27.92 17.46
CA TRP A 426 -3.92 -27.29 17.89
C TRP A 426 -3.95 -26.98 19.39
N LEU A 427 -3.47 -27.91 20.21
CA LEU A 427 -3.42 -27.79 21.67
C LEU A 427 -2.42 -26.74 22.17
N GLU A 428 -1.59 -26.16 21.30
CA GLU A 428 -0.77 -24.98 21.64
C GLU A 428 -1.65 -23.72 21.84
N TYR A 429 -2.89 -23.72 21.34
CA TYR A 429 -3.79 -22.56 21.34
C TYR A 429 -5.13 -22.80 22.07
N TYR A 430 -5.59 -24.06 22.17
CA TYR A 430 -6.91 -24.41 22.70
C TYR A 430 -6.87 -25.43 23.84
N ASN A 431 -7.72 -25.23 24.86
CA ASN A 431 -7.86 -26.13 26.01
C ASN A 431 -8.65 -27.40 25.65
N LYS A 432 -7.98 -28.42 25.12
CA LYS A 432 -8.54 -29.72 24.66
C LYS A 432 -9.54 -29.61 23.51
N SER A 433 -9.48 -30.56 22.58
CA SER A 433 -10.45 -30.66 21.47
C SER A 433 -11.47 -31.76 21.72
N SER A 434 -12.75 -31.45 21.58
CA SER A 434 -13.78 -32.48 21.42
C SER A 434 -13.70 -33.08 20.02
N LEU A 435 -14.31 -34.24 19.80
CA LEU A 435 -14.40 -34.82 18.46
C LEU A 435 -15.19 -33.90 17.50
N GLU A 436 -16.20 -33.21 18.01
CA GLU A 436 -16.98 -32.20 17.27
C GLU A 436 -16.11 -31.04 16.79
N HIS A 437 -15.18 -30.58 17.64
CA HIS A 437 -14.25 -29.52 17.29
C HIS A 437 -13.34 -29.92 16.12
N ILE A 438 -12.72 -31.09 16.22
CA ILE A 438 -11.82 -31.60 15.17
C ILE A 438 -12.59 -31.78 13.85
N ASN A 439 -13.78 -32.39 13.91
CA ASN A 439 -14.61 -32.58 12.71
C ASN A 439 -15.00 -31.25 12.05
N THR A 440 -15.29 -30.21 12.83
CA THR A 440 -15.63 -28.87 12.30
C THR A 440 -14.46 -28.26 11.55
N VAL A 441 -13.25 -28.34 12.13
CA VAL A 441 -12.02 -27.84 11.50
C VAL A 441 -11.69 -28.66 10.24
N ASP A 442 -11.80 -29.99 10.28
CA ASP A 442 -11.54 -30.86 9.14
C ASP A 442 -12.51 -30.62 7.98
N GLN A 443 -13.81 -30.41 8.27
CA GLN A 443 -14.80 -30.05 7.26
C GLN A 443 -14.45 -28.74 6.57
N MET A 444 -14.13 -27.69 7.35
CA MET A 444 -13.70 -26.41 6.81
C MET A 444 -12.44 -26.56 5.95
N ILE A 445 -11.43 -27.32 6.40
CA ILE A 445 -10.21 -27.58 5.62
C ILE A 445 -10.55 -28.28 4.29
N ASN A 446 -11.49 -29.23 4.29
CA ASN A 446 -11.90 -29.95 3.09
C ASN A 446 -12.70 -29.09 2.10
N GLU A 447 -13.55 -28.18 2.60
CA GLU A 447 -14.21 -27.15 1.78
C GLU A 447 -13.16 -26.26 1.10
N ILE A 448 -12.21 -25.72 1.88
CA ILE A 448 -11.12 -24.87 1.37
C ILE A 448 -10.25 -25.62 0.34
N ARG A 449 -9.95 -26.91 0.58
CA ARG A 449 -9.15 -27.75 -0.32
C ARG A 449 -9.83 -27.96 -1.68
N SER A 450 -11.15 -28.13 -1.66
CA SER A 450 -11.95 -28.48 -2.84
C SER A 450 -12.36 -27.25 -3.67
N ALA A 451 -12.20 -26.06 -3.11
CA ALA A 451 -12.59 -24.79 -3.74
C ALA A 451 -11.98 -24.60 -5.15
N PRO A 452 -12.72 -24.00 -6.10
CA PRO A 452 -12.19 -23.62 -7.41
C PRO A 452 -11.07 -22.58 -7.29
N THR A 453 -10.32 -22.36 -8.36
CA THR A 453 -9.21 -21.39 -8.46
C THR A 453 -9.30 -20.62 -9.77
N THR A 454 -8.61 -19.50 -9.90
CA THR A 454 -8.46 -18.80 -11.19
C THR A 454 -7.24 -19.28 -11.98
N TYR A 455 -6.27 -19.92 -11.31
CA TYR A 455 -5.08 -20.49 -11.92
C TYR A 455 -4.42 -21.56 -11.03
N PHE A 456 -3.55 -22.38 -11.61
CA PHE A 456 -2.58 -23.22 -10.88
C PHE A 456 -1.22 -22.53 -10.82
N GLU A 457 -0.46 -22.67 -9.74
CA GLU A 457 0.81 -21.96 -9.58
C GLU A 457 2.01 -22.89 -9.79
N ALA A 458 2.86 -22.56 -10.76
CA ALA A 458 4.19 -23.14 -10.92
C ALA A 458 5.24 -22.23 -10.27
N LYS A 459 5.83 -22.68 -9.15
CA LYS A 459 6.82 -21.91 -8.39
C LYS A 459 8.25 -22.33 -8.71
N PHE A 460 9.02 -21.39 -9.24
CA PHE A 460 10.43 -21.58 -9.54
C PHE A 460 11.29 -21.30 -8.30
N LYS A 461 12.34 -22.12 -8.11
CA LYS A 461 13.37 -21.93 -7.08
C LYS A 461 14.67 -21.32 -7.63
N SER A 462 14.67 -20.96 -8.92
CA SER A 462 15.79 -20.37 -9.63
C SER A 462 15.34 -19.11 -10.36
N ALA A 463 16.30 -18.33 -10.86
CA ALA A 463 15.99 -17.27 -11.80
C ALA A 463 15.48 -17.85 -13.13
N VAL A 464 14.59 -17.11 -13.80
CA VAL A 464 14.13 -17.38 -15.17
C VAL A 464 14.42 -16.16 -16.03
N PRO A 465 15.28 -16.25 -17.06
CA PRO A 465 15.53 -15.13 -17.96
C PRO A 465 14.31 -14.83 -18.85
N LEU A 466 14.18 -13.60 -19.36
CA LEU A 466 13.11 -13.26 -20.30
C LEU A 466 13.15 -14.15 -21.55
N SER A 467 14.34 -14.54 -22.01
CA SER A 467 14.52 -15.43 -23.15
C SER A 467 14.03 -16.87 -22.94
N SER A 468 13.49 -17.22 -21.76
CA SER A 468 12.79 -18.49 -21.53
C SER A 468 11.31 -18.44 -21.92
N PHE A 469 10.80 -17.26 -22.27
CA PHE A 469 9.45 -17.06 -22.78
C PHE A 469 9.48 -16.92 -24.30
N GLU A 470 8.44 -17.37 -24.98
CA GLU A 470 8.35 -17.41 -26.44
C GLU A 470 7.65 -16.18 -27.00
N VAL A 471 6.64 -15.68 -26.27
CA VAL A 471 5.75 -14.60 -26.71
C VAL A 471 5.50 -13.64 -25.57
N ALA A 472 5.47 -12.34 -25.87
CA ALA A 472 4.89 -11.31 -25.01
C ALA A 472 3.60 -10.77 -25.64
N ILE A 473 2.50 -10.90 -24.91
CA ILE A 473 1.24 -10.22 -25.19
C ILE A 473 1.28 -8.86 -24.50
N VAL A 474 1.21 -7.76 -25.26
CA VAL A 474 1.44 -6.39 -24.76
C VAL A 474 0.30 -5.45 -25.17
N PRO A 475 -0.03 -4.40 -24.38
CA PRO A 475 -1.02 -3.42 -24.80
C PRO A 475 -0.52 -2.62 -26.01
N THR A 476 -1.45 -2.11 -26.82
CA THR A 476 -1.11 -1.32 -28.02
C THR A 476 -0.29 -0.06 -27.72
N ASP A 477 -0.42 0.50 -26.52
CA ASP A 477 0.27 1.70 -26.04
C ASP A 477 1.56 1.42 -25.26
N ILE A 478 2.09 0.18 -25.32
CA ILE A 478 3.34 -0.22 -24.64
C ILE A 478 4.50 0.72 -24.97
N SER A 479 5.31 1.05 -23.97
CA SER A 479 6.51 1.88 -24.19
C SER A 479 7.54 1.24 -25.13
N LYS A 480 8.19 2.09 -25.94
CA LYS A 480 9.13 1.65 -26.98
C LYS A 480 10.36 0.93 -26.42
N ASP A 481 10.86 1.36 -25.27
CA ASP A 481 12.03 0.74 -24.64
C ASP A 481 11.69 -0.63 -24.05
N VAL A 482 10.49 -0.83 -23.48
CA VAL A 482 10.04 -2.18 -23.06
C VAL A 482 9.88 -3.10 -24.25
N LEU A 483 9.24 -2.61 -25.31
CA LEU A 483 9.09 -3.38 -26.54
C LEU A 483 10.46 -3.82 -27.07
N LYS A 484 11.45 -2.92 -27.07
CA LYS A 484 12.82 -3.26 -27.46
C LYS A 484 13.44 -4.33 -26.56
N ILE A 485 13.31 -4.21 -25.23
CA ILE A 485 13.84 -5.21 -24.29
C ILE A 485 13.25 -6.59 -24.57
N LEU A 486 11.94 -6.70 -24.78
CA LEU A 486 11.27 -7.97 -25.07
C LEU A 486 11.77 -8.59 -26.38
N VAL A 487 11.87 -7.80 -27.45
CA VAL A 487 12.36 -8.25 -28.76
C VAL A 487 13.84 -8.65 -28.70
N ASP A 488 14.68 -7.85 -28.03
CA ASP A 488 16.12 -8.15 -27.85
C ASP A 488 16.34 -9.47 -27.08
N ASN A 489 15.38 -9.87 -26.24
CA ASN A 489 15.39 -11.16 -25.52
C ASN A 489 14.78 -12.31 -26.33
N GLY A 490 14.37 -12.06 -27.58
CA GLY A 490 13.90 -13.09 -28.52
C GLY A 490 12.40 -13.37 -28.47
N LEU A 491 11.60 -12.58 -27.73
CA LEU A 491 10.16 -12.80 -27.63
C LEU A 491 9.44 -12.29 -28.88
N LYS A 492 8.52 -13.10 -29.40
CA LYS A 492 7.53 -12.63 -30.39
C LYS A 492 6.55 -11.70 -29.70
N ILE A 493 6.08 -10.68 -30.42
CA ILE A 493 5.15 -9.70 -29.86
C ILE A 493 3.75 -9.91 -30.46
N THR A 494 2.76 -10.02 -29.59
CA THR A 494 1.34 -9.93 -29.98
C THR A 494 0.72 -8.77 -29.20
N LYS A 495 -0.10 -7.96 -29.86
CA LYS A 495 -0.71 -6.79 -29.23
C LYS A 495 -2.16 -7.06 -28.86
N TYR A 496 -2.65 -6.34 -27.85
CA TYR A 496 -4.06 -6.28 -27.50
C TYR A 496 -4.47 -4.85 -27.10
N GLU A 497 -5.76 -4.54 -27.19
CA GLU A 497 -6.35 -3.29 -26.75
C GLU A 497 -6.31 -3.16 -25.23
N LYS A 498 -5.70 -2.09 -24.73
CA LYS A 498 -5.60 -1.85 -23.29
C LYS A 498 -6.99 -1.78 -22.65
N HIS A 499 -7.14 -2.40 -21.48
CA HIS A 499 -8.40 -2.52 -20.75
C HIS A 499 -9.48 -3.38 -21.44
N ASN A 500 -9.13 -4.13 -22.47
CA ASN A 500 -9.99 -5.11 -23.13
C ASN A 500 -9.47 -6.54 -22.87
N GLU A 501 -9.98 -7.17 -21.80
CA GLU A 501 -9.51 -8.52 -21.42
C GLU A 501 -9.92 -9.60 -22.43
N ASN A 502 -11.05 -9.43 -23.13
CA ASN A 502 -11.46 -10.36 -24.19
C ASN A 502 -10.46 -10.34 -25.36
N ASP A 503 -9.96 -9.15 -25.71
CA ASP A 503 -8.93 -9.02 -26.75
C ASP A 503 -7.58 -9.60 -26.30
N ARG A 504 -7.23 -9.44 -25.02
CA ARG A 504 -6.05 -10.11 -24.42
C ARG A 504 -6.18 -11.63 -24.49
N ILE A 505 -7.35 -12.18 -24.16
CA ILE A 505 -7.64 -13.62 -24.26
C ILE A 505 -7.55 -14.08 -25.72
N ALA A 506 -8.11 -13.32 -26.67
CA ALA A 506 -8.00 -13.62 -28.09
C ALA A 506 -6.54 -13.62 -28.58
N ALA A 507 -5.73 -12.65 -28.14
CA ALA A 507 -4.31 -12.58 -28.42
C ALA A 507 -3.52 -13.77 -27.85
N ILE A 508 -3.85 -14.22 -26.63
CA ILE A 508 -3.31 -15.45 -26.04
C ILE A 508 -3.70 -16.66 -26.90
N ASN A 509 -4.96 -16.74 -27.32
CA ASN A 509 -5.51 -17.87 -28.07
C ASN A 509 -4.99 -18.01 -29.51
N CYS A 510 -4.29 -16.99 -30.03
CA CYS A 510 -3.55 -17.09 -31.28
C CYS A 510 -2.32 -18.02 -31.20
N HIS A 511 -1.85 -18.34 -29.99
CA HIS A 511 -0.67 -19.18 -29.74
C HIS A 511 -1.05 -20.59 -29.29
N GLN A 512 -1.86 -21.27 -30.11
CA GLN A 512 -2.30 -22.65 -29.84
C GLN A 512 -1.14 -23.63 -29.74
N ASP A 513 0.00 -23.34 -30.37
CA ASP A 513 1.24 -24.11 -30.30
C ASP A 513 1.88 -24.13 -28.90
N LEU A 514 1.48 -23.21 -28.02
CA LEU A 514 1.92 -23.14 -26.62
C LEU A 514 0.87 -23.68 -25.63
N MET A 515 -0.28 -24.15 -26.12
CA MET A 515 -1.30 -24.79 -25.29
C MET A 515 -0.96 -26.27 -25.03
N PHE A 516 -1.42 -26.79 -23.89
CA PHE A 516 -1.39 -28.23 -23.57
C PHE A 516 -2.71 -28.66 -22.93
N GLY A 517 -2.96 -29.96 -22.84
CA GLY A 517 -4.21 -30.50 -22.30
C GLY A 517 -5.44 -30.28 -23.18
N LEU A 518 -5.26 -29.91 -24.45
CA LEU A 518 -6.35 -29.89 -25.44
C LEU A 518 -6.85 -31.33 -25.61
N ASN A 519 -8.11 -31.59 -25.26
CA ASN A 519 -8.81 -32.89 -25.34
C ASN A 519 -8.13 -33.93 -26.26
N GLY A 520 -7.18 -34.71 -25.71
CA GLY A 520 -6.58 -35.88 -26.37
C GLY A 520 -5.24 -35.70 -27.09
N GLN A 521 -4.58 -34.54 -27.05
CA GLN A 521 -3.19 -34.41 -27.50
C GLN A 521 -2.24 -34.08 -26.34
N THR A 522 -1.55 -35.12 -25.87
CA THR A 522 -0.48 -35.10 -24.85
C THR A 522 0.88 -34.68 -25.42
N GLU A 523 0.94 -34.22 -26.68
CA GLU A 523 2.20 -33.82 -27.30
C GLU A 523 2.61 -32.43 -26.81
N ILE A 524 3.31 -32.41 -25.67
CA ILE A 524 4.11 -31.26 -25.26
C ILE A 524 5.18 -31.07 -26.35
N PRO A 525 5.30 -29.88 -26.96
CA PRO A 525 6.35 -29.64 -27.95
C PRO A 525 7.72 -29.76 -27.27
N GLU A 526 8.38 -30.91 -27.41
CA GLU A 526 9.78 -31.07 -26.97
C GLU A 526 10.66 -30.20 -27.87
N ARG A 527 11.06 -29.03 -27.35
CA ARG A 527 12.17 -28.28 -27.92
C ARG A 527 13.29 -28.20 -26.90
N VAL A 528 14.40 -28.84 -27.23
CA VAL A 528 15.62 -28.85 -26.43
C VAL A 528 16.15 -27.41 -26.35
N TYR A 529 15.99 -26.76 -25.19
CA TYR A 529 16.64 -25.50 -24.87
C TYR A 529 18.15 -25.75 -24.70
N THR A 530 18.91 -25.69 -25.80
CA THR A 530 20.37 -25.60 -25.72
C THR A 530 20.72 -24.18 -25.31
N GLY A 531 21.12 -23.97 -24.05
CA GLY A 531 21.43 -22.68 -23.44
C GLY A 531 22.65 -21.94 -24.03
N ARG A 532 22.65 -21.66 -25.34
CA ARG A 532 23.60 -20.77 -26.00
C ARG A 532 22.84 -19.71 -26.77
N SER A 533 22.87 -18.48 -26.26
CA SER A 533 22.61 -17.26 -27.01
C SER A 533 23.43 -17.29 -28.31
N ARG A 534 22.79 -17.62 -29.43
CA ARG A 534 23.32 -17.25 -30.74
C ARG A 534 22.87 -15.82 -30.99
N LYS A 535 23.77 -14.86 -30.76
CA LYS A 535 23.71 -13.56 -31.43
C LYS A 535 23.65 -13.83 -32.94
N LYS A 536 22.45 -13.82 -33.52
CA LYS A 536 22.31 -13.69 -34.97
C LYS A 536 22.36 -12.19 -35.26
N ASN A 537 23.40 -11.79 -36.00
CA ASN A 537 23.46 -10.50 -36.67
C ASN A 537 22.20 -10.36 -37.53
N VAL A 538 21.39 -9.34 -37.23
CA VAL A 538 20.33 -8.86 -38.12
C VAL A 538 20.88 -7.60 -38.77
N GLU A 539 21.63 -7.81 -39.84
CA GLU A 539 21.72 -6.84 -40.93
C GLU A 539 21.00 -7.45 -42.13
N SER A 540 20.38 -6.58 -42.92
CA SER A 540 19.56 -6.82 -44.11
C SER A 540 18.20 -7.49 -43.89
N GLU A 541 17.15 -6.67 -43.76
CA GLU A 541 16.01 -6.64 -44.69
C GLU A 541 15.01 -5.56 -44.23
N LEU A 542 15.29 -4.32 -44.65
CA LEU A 542 14.31 -3.23 -44.73
C LEU A 542 14.45 -2.63 -46.12
N SER A 543 13.77 -3.24 -47.09
CA SER A 543 13.46 -2.61 -48.36
C SER A 543 12.26 -3.33 -49.00
N ILE A 544 11.18 -2.56 -49.10
CA ILE A 544 9.87 -2.77 -49.77
C ILE A 544 8.78 -3.36 -48.86
#